data_AF-A6U697-F1
#
_entry.id   AF-A6U697-F1
#
_cell.length_a   1.000
_cell.length_b   1.000
_cell.length_c   1.000
_cell.angle_alpha   90.00
_cell.angle_beta   90.00
_cell.angle_gamma   90.00
#
_symmetry.space_group_name_H-M   'P 1'
#
loop_
_entity.id
_entity.type
_entity.pdbx_description
1 polymer ?
#
loop_
_entity_poly.entity_id
_entity_poly.type
_entity_poly.pdbx_seq_one_letter_code
_entity_poly.pdbx_strand_id
1 'polypeptide(L)'
;MATKKTEDAFSLAFDPSNFTDSFREFAEKGAAQSKEAYAKMKTATEEAARTVEATVESAQSGTVELGLKAIDALRANAETSLSHMEALLGVKSFSELVELQTAFIRRQAELAVEQAKTMQEATRKVAENVTKPGKEAAERAMSNLKKS
;
A
#
# COMPACT_ATOMS: atom_id res chain seq x y z
N MET A 1 -25.49 44.55 14.79
CA MET A 1 -24.05 44.54 14.42
C MET A 1 -23.33 43.36 15.10
N ALA A 2 -23.72 42.11 14.84
CA ALA A 2 -23.14 40.92 15.50
C ALA A 2 -22.44 39.95 14.53
N THR A 3 -22.59 40.13 13.21
CA THR A 3 -22.05 39.22 12.19
C THR A 3 -20.57 39.46 11.89
N LYS A 4 -20.13 40.73 11.83
CA LYS A 4 -18.72 41.09 11.56
C LYS A 4 -17.73 40.56 12.59
N LYS A 5 -18.08 40.54 13.88
CA LYS A 5 -17.14 40.20 14.96
C LYS A 5 -16.77 38.72 14.97
N THR A 6 -17.66 37.85 14.50
CA THR A 6 -17.40 36.42 14.33
C THR A 6 -16.56 36.11 13.10
N GLU A 7 -16.70 36.87 12.01
CA GLU A 7 -15.85 36.75 10.80
C GLU A 7 -14.42 37.26 11.06
N ASP A 8 -14.28 38.37 11.79
CA ASP A 8 -12.98 38.89 12.25
C ASP A 8 -12.31 37.95 13.28
N ALA A 9 -13.08 37.31 14.17
CA ALA A 9 -12.53 36.35 15.13
C ALA A 9 -12.08 35.04 14.48
N PHE A 10 -12.79 34.55 13.45
CA PHE A 10 -12.35 33.38 12.67
C PHE A 10 -11.12 33.67 11.80
N SER A 11 -11.02 34.87 11.23
CA SER A 11 -9.88 35.29 10.40
C SER A 11 -8.63 35.67 11.21
N LEU A 12 -8.78 36.20 12.43
CA LEU A 12 -7.68 36.45 13.36
C LEU A 12 -7.17 35.19 14.07
N ALA A 13 -8.05 34.19 14.28
CA ALA A 13 -7.66 32.89 14.86
C ALA A 13 -7.04 31.95 13.81
N PHE A 14 -7.30 32.20 12.52
CA PHE A 14 -6.79 31.41 11.40
C PHE A 14 -6.11 32.37 10.42
N ASP A 15 -4.95 32.91 10.81
CA ASP A 15 -4.08 33.63 9.87
C ASP A 15 -3.61 32.61 8.80
N PRO A 16 -4.15 32.67 7.56
CA PRO A 16 -3.91 31.64 6.58
C PRO A 16 -2.45 31.62 6.13
N SER A 17 -1.77 32.76 6.19
CA SER A 17 -0.34 32.91 5.87
C SER A 17 0.53 32.18 6.89
N ASN A 18 0.31 32.42 8.19
CA ASN A 18 1.07 31.76 9.26
C ASN A 18 0.84 30.24 9.31
N PHE A 19 -0.40 29.80 9.04
CA PHE A 19 -0.71 28.37 8.89
C PHE A 19 -0.03 27.77 7.65
N THR A 20 -0.08 28.46 6.51
CA THR A 20 0.50 27.97 5.26
C THR A 20 2.02 27.85 5.32
N ASP A 21 2.71 28.82 5.93
CA ASP A 21 4.16 28.78 6.06
C ASP A 21 4.62 27.70 7.05
N SER A 22 3.95 27.56 8.20
CA SER A 22 4.24 26.49 9.17
C SER A 22 3.97 25.10 8.58
N PHE A 23 2.87 24.96 7.83
CA PHE A 23 2.53 23.73 7.13
C PHE A 23 3.52 23.40 6.01
N ARG A 24 3.96 24.41 5.26
CA ARG A 24 4.98 24.26 4.21
C ARG A 24 6.32 23.81 4.80
N GLU A 25 6.79 24.42 5.88
CA GLU A 25 8.05 24.01 6.52
C GLU A 25 7.96 22.57 7.06
N PHE A 26 6.84 22.21 7.69
CA PHE A 26 6.59 20.85 8.16
C PHE A 26 6.56 19.84 6.99
N ALA A 27 5.86 20.18 5.91
CA ALA A 27 5.80 19.35 4.72
C ALA A 27 7.17 19.21 4.07
N GLU A 28 7.97 20.28 3.96
CA GLU A 28 9.33 20.27 3.39
C GLU A 28 10.27 19.36 4.19
N LYS A 29 10.29 19.51 5.52
CA LYS A 29 11.06 18.64 6.41
C LYS A 29 10.61 17.19 6.32
N GLY A 30 9.30 16.95 6.34
CA GLY A 30 8.72 15.61 6.21
C GLY A 30 9.11 14.97 4.88
N ALA A 31 8.95 15.68 3.77
CA ALA A 31 9.24 15.15 2.44
C ALA A 31 10.72 14.80 2.25
N ALA A 32 11.63 15.63 2.77
CA ALA A 32 13.06 15.33 2.73
C ALA A 32 13.40 14.04 3.49
N GLN A 33 12.89 13.88 4.72
CA GLN A 33 13.10 12.68 5.53
C GLN A 33 12.48 11.44 4.89
N SER A 34 11.28 11.55 4.34
CA SER A 34 10.59 10.44 3.70
C SER A 34 11.27 9.99 2.40
N LYS A 35 11.81 10.92 1.59
CA LYS A 35 12.60 10.56 0.41
C LYS A 35 13.84 9.74 0.76
N GLU A 36 14.56 10.13 1.81
CA GLU A 36 15.73 9.37 2.27
C GLU A 36 15.34 7.98 2.80
N ALA A 37 14.29 7.91 3.62
CA ALA A 37 13.77 6.66 4.14
C ALA A 37 13.30 5.73 3.00
N TYR A 38 12.66 6.27 1.98
CA TYR A 38 12.25 5.51 0.80
C TYR A 38 13.42 4.96 0.02
N ALA A 39 14.45 5.77 -0.23
CA ALA A 39 15.63 5.31 -0.96
C ALA A 39 16.29 4.11 -0.26
N LYS A 40 16.40 4.17 1.07
CA LYS A 40 16.91 3.06 1.90
C LYS A 40 15.99 1.84 1.83
N MET A 41 14.68 2.05 1.99
CA MET A 41 13.70 0.96 1.94
C MET A 41 13.67 0.29 0.56
N LYS A 42 13.65 1.06 -0.53
CA LYS A 42 13.69 0.55 -1.91
C LYS A 42 14.90 -0.32 -2.14
N THR A 43 16.08 0.12 -1.69
CA THR A 43 17.32 -0.65 -1.81
C THR A 43 17.22 -1.99 -1.08
N ALA A 44 16.77 -1.97 0.18
CA ALA A 44 16.59 -3.19 0.99
C ALA A 44 15.53 -4.14 0.40
N THR A 45 14.42 -3.59 -0.09
CA THR A 45 13.34 -4.34 -0.74
C THR A 45 13.81 -4.97 -2.05
N GLU A 46 14.61 -4.28 -2.85
CA GLU A 46 15.19 -4.83 -4.09
C GLU A 46 16.20 -5.95 -3.82
N GLU A 47 17.01 -5.84 -2.77
CA GLU A 47 17.93 -6.90 -2.35
C GLU A 47 17.19 -8.14 -1.82
N ALA A 48 16.15 -7.93 -1.01
CA ALA A 48 15.27 -8.99 -0.54
C ALA A 48 14.55 -9.69 -1.70
N ALA A 49 14.02 -8.92 -2.66
CA ALA A 49 13.34 -9.46 -3.83
C ALA A 49 14.27 -10.36 -4.66
N ARG A 50 15.50 -9.92 -4.94
CA ARG A 50 16.50 -10.75 -5.67
C ARG A 50 16.85 -12.03 -4.93
N THR A 51 16.99 -11.96 -3.61
CA THR A 51 17.28 -13.14 -2.77
C THR A 51 16.13 -14.15 -2.82
N VAL A 52 14.89 -13.64 -2.78
CA VAL A 52 13.69 -14.46 -2.89
C VAL A 52 13.57 -15.08 -4.28
N GLU A 53 13.81 -14.32 -5.36
CA GLU A 53 13.86 -14.82 -6.74
C GLU A 53 14.92 -15.92 -6.92
N ALA A 54 16.13 -15.75 -6.38
CA ALA A 54 17.18 -16.78 -6.42
C ALA A 54 16.80 -18.06 -5.65
N THR A 55 15.95 -17.93 -4.63
CA THR A 55 15.41 -19.06 -3.86
C THR A 55 14.27 -19.79 -4.59
N VAL A 56 13.56 -19.14 -5.53
CA VAL A 56 12.54 -19.78 -6.40
C VAL A 56 13.16 -20.91 -7.22
N GLU A 57 14.37 -20.72 -7.73
CA GLU A 57 15.05 -21.74 -8.52
C GLU A 57 15.39 -23.00 -7.69
N SER A 58 15.34 -22.93 -6.36
CA SER A 58 15.85 -23.98 -5.46
C SER A 58 14.87 -24.49 -4.39
N ALA A 59 13.71 -23.87 -4.14
CA ALA A 59 12.76 -24.27 -3.07
C ALA A 59 11.26 -24.16 -3.44
N GLN A 60 10.40 -24.77 -2.60
CA GLN A 60 8.94 -24.85 -2.80
C GLN A 60 8.28 -23.49 -3.11
N SER A 61 7.54 -23.41 -4.22
CA SER A 61 7.02 -22.15 -4.79
C SER A 61 6.09 -21.34 -3.88
N GLY A 62 5.53 -21.94 -2.82
CA GLY A 62 4.50 -21.31 -1.98
C GLY A 62 5.01 -20.26 -0.99
N THR A 63 6.16 -20.49 -0.35
CA THR A 63 6.73 -19.55 0.64
C THR A 63 7.35 -18.33 -0.03
N VAL A 64 7.96 -18.54 -1.20
CA VAL A 64 8.52 -17.47 -2.02
C VAL A 64 7.42 -16.52 -2.50
N GLU A 65 6.32 -17.05 -3.04
CA GLU A 65 5.24 -16.22 -3.58
C GLU A 65 4.60 -15.32 -2.50
N LEU A 66 4.52 -15.79 -1.26
CA LEU A 66 4.09 -14.97 -0.12
C LEU A 66 5.11 -13.89 0.23
N GLY A 67 6.41 -14.21 0.19
CA GLY A 67 7.49 -13.24 0.40
C GLY A 67 7.49 -12.12 -0.64
N LEU A 68 7.33 -12.46 -1.92
CA LEU A 68 7.21 -11.48 -3.01
C LEU A 68 5.98 -10.58 -2.83
N LYS A 69 4.82 -11.15 -2.49
CA LYS A 69 3.61 -10.37 -2.20
C LYS A 69 3.78 -9.42 -1.02
N ALA A 70 4.52 -9.82 0.02
CA ALA A 70 4.81 -8.94 1.16
C ALA A 70 5.73 -7.77 0.77
N ILE A 71 6.74 -8.03 -0.07
CA ILE A 71 7.65 -7.04 -0.64
C ILE A 71 6.87 -6.03 -1.49
N ASP A 72 5.96 -6.50 -2.35
CA ASP A 72 5.11 -5.64 -3.18
C ASP A 72 4.18 -4.75 -2.34
N ALA A 73 3.58 -5.30 -1.29
CA ALA A 73 2.74 -4.54 -0.37
C ALA A 73 3.53 -3.42 0.35
N LEU A 74 4.76 -3.71 0.78
CA LEU A 74 5.64 -2.71 1.38
C LEU A 74 5.99 -1.60 0.38
N ARG A 75 6.31 -1.95 -0.87
CA ARG A 75 6.59 -0.99 -1.94
C ARG A 75 5.37 -0.08 -2.20
N ALA A 76 4.20 -0.67 -2.42
CA ALA A 76 2.97 0.07 -2.70
C ALA A 76 2.57 1.03 -1.58
N ASN A 77 2.72 0.61 -0.32
CA ASN A 77 2.42 1.44 0.85
C ASN A 77 3.37 2.64 0.97
N ALA A 78 4.67 2.43 0.72
CA ALA A 78 5.63 3.51 0.78
C ALA A 78 5.47 4.50 -0.38
N GLU A 79 5.23 4.00 -1.58
CA GLU A 79 5.01 4.85 -2.77
C GLU A 79 3.76 5.74 -2.60
N THR A 80 2.68 5.16 -2.06
CA THR A 80 1.44 5.90 -1.74
C THR A 80 1.70 6.97 -0.68
N SER A 81 2.45 6.64 0.37
CA SER A 81 2.79 7.57 1.44
C SER A 81 3.66 8.72 0.95
N LEU A 82 4.63 8.46 0.06
CA LEU A 82 5.50 9.48 -0.51
C LEU A 82 4.76 10.37 -1.49
N SER A 83 3.95 9.79 -2.38
CA SER A 83 3.14 10.56 -3.31
C SER A 83 2.21 11.51 -2.57
N HIS A 84 1.61 11.07 -1.46
CA HIS A 84 0.81 11.92 -0.59
C HIS A 84 1.65 13.06 0.03
N MET A 85 2.84 12.75 0.53
CA MET A 85 3.74 13.76 1.11
C MET A 85 4.27 14.77 0.08
N GLU A 86 4.61 14.32 -1.13
CA GLU A 86 4.98 15.21 -2.22
C GLU A 86 3.81 16.11 -2.63
N ALA A 87 2.59 15.57 -2.64
CA ALA A 87 1.41 16.35 -2.94
C ALA A 87 1.09 17.36 -1.82
N LEU A 88 1.36 17.05 -0.54
CA LEU A 88 1.20 17.99 0.57
C LEU A 88 2.09 19.24 0.39
N LEU A 89 3.29 19.11 -0.20
CA LEU A 89 4.17 20.25 -0.52
C LEU A 89 3.55 21.20 -1.55
N GLY A 90 2.72 20.68 -2.45
CA GLY A 90 2.12 21.42 -3.55
C GLY A 90 0.84 22.18 -3.18
N VAL A 91 0.26 21.91 -2.00
CA VAL A 91 -1.00 22.49 -1.55
C VAL A 91 -0.85 23.99 -1.26
N LYS A 92 -1.74 24.79 -1.84
CA LYS A 92 -1.78 26.26 -1.71
C LYS A 92 -3.05 26.76 -1.04
N SER A 93 -4.03 25.89 -0.81
CA SER A 93 -5.30 26.25 -0.20
C SER A 93 -5.91 25.10 0.60
N PHE A 94 -6.84 25.42 1.51
CA PHE A 94 -7.57 24.40 2.27
C PHE A 94 -8.43 23.48 1.37
N SER A 95 -8.97 24.00 0.26
CA SER A 95 -9.72 23.19 -0.70
C SER A 95 -8.83 22.11 -1.33
N GLU A 96 -7.61 22.48 -1.75
CA GLU A 96 -6.61 21.54 -2.28
C GLU A 96 -6.19 20.50 -1.24
N LEU A 97 -6.11 20.88 0.05
CA LEU A 97 -5.86 19.94 1.14
C LEU A 97 -6.98 18.90 1.29
N VAL A 98 -8.24 19.32 1.25
CA VAL A 98 -9.40 18.42 1.36
C VAL A 98 -9.47 17.47 0.17
N GLU A 99 -9.21 17.98 -1.04
CA GLU A 99 -9.10 17.15 -2.25
C GLU A 99 -8.00 16.10 -2.12
N LEU A 100 -6.83 16.51 -1.64
CA LEU A 100 -5.69 15.61 -1.42
C LEU A 100 -6.00 14.53 -0.39
N GLN A 101 -6.62 14.87 0.74
CA GLN A 101 -7.01 13.92 1.77
C GLN A 101 -8.06 12.94 1.26
N THR A 102 -9.02 13.43 0.47
CA THR A 102 -10.05 12.60 -0.17
C THR A 102 -9.43 11.61 -1.17
N ALA A 103 -8.49 12.08 -1.98
CA ALA A 103 -7.75 11.24 -2.91
C ALA A 103 -6.93 10.16 -2.19
N PHE A 104 -6.27 10.52 -1.08
CA PHE A 104 -5.53 9.57 -0.25
C PHE A 104 -6.43 8.48 0.33
N ILE A 105 -7.58 8.83 0.90
CA ILE A 105 -8.56 7.86 1.44
C ILE A 105 -9.05 6.92 0.34
N ARG A 106 -9.38 7.46 -0.85
CA ARG A 106 -9.76 6.63 -2.00
C ARG A 106 -8.65 5.64 -2.35
N ARG A 107 -7.40 6.10 -2.38
CA ARG A 107 -6.26 5.23 -2.67
C ARG A 107 -6.05 4.14 -1.62
N GLN A 108 -6.23 4.46 -0.35
CA GLN A 108 -6.17 3.47 0.73
C GLN A 108 -7.29 2.42 0.60
N ALA A 109 -8.48 2.83 0.18
CA ALA A 109 -9.58 1.89 -0.09
C ALA A 109 -9.26 0.96 -1.28
N GLU A 110 -8.68 1.49 -2.36
CA GLU A 110 -8.24 0.69 -3.51
C GLU A 110 -7.19 -0.36 -3.10
N LEU A 111 -6.17 0.05 -2.33
CA LEU A 111 -5.14 -0.85 -1.82
C LEU A 111 -5.71 -1.93 -0.90
N ALA A 112 -6.66 -1.57 -0.03
CA ALA A 112 -7.32 -2.55 0.84
C ALA A 112 -8.10 -3.61 0.05
N VAL A 113 -8.81 -3.20 -1.00
CA VAL A 113 -9.52 -4.12 -1.90
C VAL A 113 -8.55 -5.02 -2.65
N GLU A 114 -7.42 -4.48 -3.11
CA GLU A 114 -6.37 -5.23 -3.80
C GLU A 114 -5.70 -6.26 -2.88
N GLN A 115 -5.37 -5.87 -1.65
CA GLN A 115 -4.83 -6.78 -0.64
C GLN A 115 -5.84 -7.88 -0.26
N ALA A 116 -7.13 -7.56 -0.14
CA ALA A 116 -8.17 -8.54 0.13
C ALA A 116 -8.29 -9.59 -1.00
N LYS A 117 -8.26 -9.15 -2.27
CA LYS A 117 -8.21 -10.06 -3.43
C LYS A 117 -6.98 -10.94 -3.41
N THR A 118 -5.82 -10.35 -3.12
CA THR A 118 -4.53 -11.05 -3.02
C THR A 118 -4.57 -12.16 -1.97
N MET A 119 -5.18 -11.90 -0.82
CA MET A 119 -5.39 -12.87 0.25
C MET A 119 -6.40 -13.96 -0.12
N GLN A 120 -7.49 -13.59 -0.80
CA GLN A 120 -8.48 -14.54 -1.30
C GLN A 120 -7.84 -15.52 -2.29
N GLU A 121 -7.04 -15.03 -3.23
CA GLU A 121 -6.30 -15.84 -4.19
C GLU A 121 -5.29 -16.75 -3.50
N ALA A 122 -4.53 -16.23 -2.52
CA ALA A 122 -3.58 -17.04 -1.75
C ALA A 122 -4.31 -18.18 -1.02
N THR A 123 -5.43 -17.88 -0.36
CA THR A 123 -6.27 -18.88 0.33
C THR A 123 -6.80 -19.93 -0.63
N ARG A 124 -7.31 -19.51 -1.81
CA ARG A 124 -7.77 -20.42 -2.86
C ARG A 124 -6.65 -21.32 -3.35
N LYS A 125 -5.46 -20.77 -3.59
CA LYS A 125 -4.29 -21.52 -4.05
C LYS A 125 -3.85 -22.57 -3.02
N VAL A 126 -3.86 -22.21 -1.74
CA VAL A 126 -3.59 -23.17 -0.64
C VAL A 126 -4.65 -24.28 -0.63
N ALA A 127 -5.94 -23.96 -0.70
CA ALA A 127 -7.01 -24.95 -0.73
C ALA A 127 -6.91 -25.89 -1.96
N GLU A 128 -6.61 -25.34 -3.14
CA GLU A 128 -6.39 -26.13 -4.35
C GLU A 128 -5.15 -27.05 -4.21
N ASN A 129 -4.04 -26.55 -3.66
CA ASN A 129 -2.83 -27.34 -3.46
C ASN A 129 -3.00 -28.46 -2.42
N VAL A 130 -3.78 -28.23 -1.36
CA VAL A 130 -4.07 -29.25 -0.34
C VAL A 130 -5.02 -30.33 -0.87
N THR A 131 -5.97 -29.95 -1.73
CA THR A 131 -7.00 -30.89 -2.24
C THR A 131 -6.58 -31.63 -3.52
N LYS A 132 -5.63 -31.09 -4.30
CA LYS A 132 -5.12 -31.70 -5.55
C LYS A 132 -4.63 -33.14 -5.38
N PRO A 133 -3.74 -33.48 -4.42
CA PRO A 133 -3.24 -34.85 -4.27
C PRO A 133 -4.36 -35.86 -3.98
N GLY A 134 -5.35 -35.45 -3.17
CA GLY A 134 -6.52 -36.28 -2.85
C GLY A 134 -7.43 -36.49 -4.06
N LYS A 135 -7.65 -35.46 -4.88
CA LYS A 135 -8.41 -35.57 -6.14
C LYS A 135 -7.70 -36.46 -7.16
N GLU A 136 -6.40 -36.29 -7.35
CA GLU A 136 -5.61 -37.13 -8.26
C GLU A 136 -5.57 -38.61 -7.82
N ALA A 137 -5.46 -38.86 -6.51
CA ALA A 137 -5.54 -40.21 -5.96
C ALA A 137 -6.93 -40.84 -6.18
N ALA A 138 -8.00 -40.08 -5.97
CA ALA A 138 -9.37 -40.52 -6.22
C ALA A 138 -9.64 -40.80 -7.71
N GLU A 139 -9.16 -39.92 -8.61
CA GLU A 139 -9.27 -40.09 -10.06
C GLU A 139 -8.48 -41.32 -10.55
N ARG A 140 -7.28 -41.57 -9.99
CA ARG A 140 -6.52 -42.79 -10.26
C ARG A 140 -7.24 -44.04 -9.77
N ALA A 141 -7.81 -44.01 -8.55
CA ALA A 141 -8.56 -45.14 -8.00
C ALA A 141 -9.80 -45.46 -8.84
N MET A 142 -10.57 -44.44 -9.25
CA MET A 142 -11.74 -44.62 -10.12
C MET A 142 -11.36 -45.12 -11.52
N SER A 143 -10.26 -44.62 -12.08
CA SER A 143 -9.76 -45.07 -13.39
C SER A 143 -9.30 -46.53 -13.37
N ASN A 144 -8.73 -46.99 -12.26
CA ASN A 144 -8.34 -48.39 -12.07
C ASN A 144 -9.56 -49.30 -11.90
N LEU A 145 -10.59 -48.85 -11.18
CA LEU A 145 -11.86 -49.60 -11.05
C LEU A 145 -12.62 -49.74 -12.38
N LYS A 146 -12.51 -48.76 -13.28
CA LYS A 146 -13.15 -48.80 -14.60
C LYS A 146 -12.39 -49.66 -15.64
N LYS A 147 -11.14 -50.02 -15.35
CA LYS A 147 -10.28 -50.85 -16.22
C LYS A 147 -10.28 -52.35 -15.82
N SER A 148 -10.76 -52.68 -14.62
CA SER A 148 -11.08 -54.05 -14.18
C SER A 148 -12.48 -54.46 -14.59
#